data_AF-A0A351NG67-F1
#
_entry.id   AF-A0A351NG67-F1
#
_cell.length_a   1.000
_cell.length_b   1.000
_cell.length_c   1.000
_cell.angle_alpha   90.00
_cell.angle_beta   90.00
_cell.angle_gamma   90.00
#
_symmetry.space_group_name_H-M   'P 1'
#
loop_
_entity.id
_entity.type
_entity.pdbx_description
1 polymer ?
#
loop_
_entity_poly.entity_id
_entity_poly.type
_entity_poly.pdbx_seq_one_letter_code
_entity_poly.pdbx_strand_id
1 'polypeptide(L)'
;MSRYNVFRSRKRERLSPCDSIIKEKADSLGWDWRMLAAIIYQESRFHIEAQSHRGARGLMQMMPHTAKNYGVTDPLDPEENISAGANLLNSLLKRYSKVAASKEELFKYALAAYNAGVGRIDDIIRLAELRGVDTGHWESVIEVIPEMNDESVLDTGVVRLGVFKGKETINYVETVISVYEQLKRICPEQEKHTSSASQAEMP
;
A
#
# COMPACT_ATOMS: atom_id res chain seq x y z
N MET A 1 -25.94 -6.39 1.95
CA MET A 1 -25.14 -5.15 1.88
C MET A 1 -24.25 -5.18 0.65
N SER A 2 -24.21 -4.09 -0.11
CA SER A 2 -23.62 -4.04 -1.46
C SER A 2 -22.09 -3.86 -1.40
N ARG A 3 -21.34 -4.82 -1.96
CA ARG A 3 -19.89 -4.67 -2.19
C ARG A 3 -19.68 -3.59 -3.26
N TYR A 4 -18.81 -2.60 -3.01
CA TYR A 4 -18.45 -1.63 -4.05
C TYR A 4 -17.66 -2.35 -5.16
N ASN A 5 -18.33 -2.70 -6.26
CA ASN A 5 -17.66 -3.17 -7.47
C ASN A 5 -17.37 -1.97 -8.36
N VAL A 6 -16.12 -1.50 -8.29
CA VAL A 6 -15.68 -0.27 -8.94
C VAL A 6 -15.37 -0.49 -10.42
N PHE A 7 -15.08 -1.73 -10.85
CA PHE A 7 -14.63 -2.08 -12.20
C PHE A 7 -15.74 -2.27 -13.25
N ARG A 8 -16.81 -1.49 -13.18
CA ARG A 8 -17.73 -1.37 -14.33
C ARG A 8 -17.12 -0.40 -15.35
N SER A 9 -17.19 -0.72 -16.64
CA SER A 9 -16.47 -0.09 -17.77
C SER A 9 -16.75 1.39 -18.07
N ARG A 10 -17.20 2.20 -17.10
CA ARG A 10 -17.51 3.62 -17.26
C ARG A 10 -16.59 4.47 -16.39
N LYS A 11 -16.16 5.62 -16.94
CA LYS A 11 -15.45 6.65 -16.17
C LYS A 11 -16.29 7.08 -14.97
N ARG A 12 -15.64 7.41 -13.86
CA ARG A 12 -16.26 7.82 -12.60
C ARG A 12 -15.54 9.02 -12.01
N GLU A 13 -16.31 9.92 -11.41
CA GLU A 13 -15.80 11.05 -10.63
C GLU A 13 -15.42 10.66 -9.20
N ARG A 14 -16.04 9.59 -8.68
CA ARG A 14 -15.79 9.07 -7.33
C ARG A 14 -15.56 7.56 -7.35
N LEU A 15 -14.60 7.10 -6.55
CA LEU A 15 -14.25 5.68 -6.36
C LEU A 15 -14.93 5.11 -5.11
N SER A 16 -15.07 5.92 -4.06
CA SER A 16 -15.63 5.53 -2.77
C SER A 16 -16.35 6.71 -2.08
N PRO A 17 -17.13 6.44 -1.02
CA PRO A 17 -17.65 7.49 -0.15
C PRO A 17 -16.55 8.31 0.56
N CYS A 18 -15.35 7.74 0.72
CA CYS A 18 -14.26 8.29 1.51
C CYS A 18 -13.20 9.04 0.68
N ASP A 19 -13.46 9.31 -0.60
CA ASP A 19 -12.45 9.88 -1.51
C ASP A 19 -11.81 11.18 -1.01
N SER A 20 -12.54 12.01 -0.25
CA SER A 20 -11.99 13.24 0.36
C SER A 20 -10.90 12.92 1.37
N ILE A 21 -11.16 11.98 2.28
CA ILE A 21 -10.20 11.51 3.30
C ILE A 21 -9.00 10.86 2.60
N ILE A 22 -9.25 10.00 1.62
CA ILE A 22 -8.20 9.29 0.88
C ILE A 22 -7.28 10.29 0.17
N LYS A 23 -7.83 11.32 -0.48
CA LYS A 23 -7.04 12.37 -1.15
C LYS A 23 -6.17 13.14 -0.15
N GLU A 24 -6.77 13.62 0.94
CA GLU A 24 -6.05 14.37 1.96
C GLU A 24 -4.89 13.55 2.55
N LYS A 25 -5.12 12.29 2.92
CA LYS A 25 -4.07 11.46 3.51
C LYS A 25 -3.02 11.05 2.49
N ALA A 26 -3.39 10.82 1.23
CA ALA A 26 -2.43 10.52 0.17
C ALA A 26 -1.50 11.71 -0.15
N ASP A 27 -2.02 12.94 -0.10
CA ASP A 27 -1.20 14.15 -0.29
C ASP A 27 -0.08 14.23 0.76
N SER A 28 -0.38 13.85 2.01
CA SER A 28 0.63 13.79 3.09
C SER A 28 1.73 12.74 2.87
N LEU A 29 1.45 11.72 2.04
CA LEU A 29 2.41 10.69 1.63
C LEU A 29 3.18 11.08 0.36
N GLY A 30 2.78 12.16 -0.32
CA GLY A 30 3.25 12.50 -1.66
C GLY A 30 2.87 11.44 -2.69
N TRP A 31 1.74 10.77 -2.49
CA TRP A 31 1.23 9.70 -3.35
C TRP A 31 0.09 10.22 -4.24
N ASP A 32 -0.06 9.59 -5.40
CA ASP A 32 -1.33 9.63 -6.10
C ASP A 32 -2.40 8.98 -5.19
N TRP A 33 -3.48 9.70 -4.89
CA TRP A 33 -4.56 9.21 -4.03
C TRP A 33 -5.17 7.89 -4.51
N ARG A 34 -5.08 7.60 -5.81
CA ARG A 34 -5.55 6.33 -6.39
C ARG A 34 -4.71 5.15 -5.92
N MET A 35 -3.44 5.35 -5.52
CA MET A 35 -2.62 4.30 -4.92
C MET A 35 -3.14 3.95 -3.52
N LEU A 36 -3.43 4.95 -2.69
CA LEU A 36 -4.03 4.71 -1.37
C LEU A 36 -5.44 4.09 -1.51
N ALA A 37 -6.22 4.55 -2.49
CA ALA A 37 -7.50 3.94 -2.83
C ALA A 37 -7.36 2.47 -3.28
N ALA A 38 -6.31 2.13 -4.02
CA ALA A 38 -6.05 0.75 -4.45
C ALA A 38 -5.75 -0.18 -3.27
N ILE A 39 -4.98 0.29 -2.29
CA ILE A 39 -4.75 -0.43 -1.03
C ILE A 39 -6.09 -0.65 -0.31
N ILE A 40 -6.86 0.42 -0.07
CA ILE A 40 -8.15 0.32 0.63
C ILE A 40 -9.11 -0.63 -0.11
N TYR A 41 -9.11 -0.60 -1.44
CA TYR A 41 -9.92 -1.52 -2.24
C TYR A 41 -9.48 -2.98 -2.06
N GLN A 42 -8.18 -3.24 -2.06
CA GLN A 42 -7.64 -4.57 -1.81
C GLN A 42 -7.98 -5.07 -0.40
N GLU A 43 -7.91 -4.19 0.59
CA GLU A 43 -8.14 -4.52 2.00
C GLU A 43 -9.63 -4.76 2.33
N SER A 44 -10.51 -3.85 1.91
CA SER A 44 -11.91 -3.86 2.35
C SER A 44 -12.92 -3.73 1.22
N ARG A 45 -12.47 -3.48 -0.01
CA ARG A 45 -13.32 -3.07 -1.14
C ARG A 45 -14.18 -1.85 -0.78
N PHE A 46 -13.58 -0.90 -0.04
CA PHE A 46 -14.24 0.29 0.52
C PHE A 46 -15.39 0.00 1.49
N HIS A 47 -15.41 -1.19 2.12
CA HIS A 47 -16.42 -1.53 3.12
C HIS A 47 -15.92 -1.15 4.53
N ILE A 48 -16.52 -0.09 5.09
CA ILE A 48 -16.12 0.46 6.39
C ILE A 48 -16.21 -0.58 7.52
N GLU A 49 -17.23 -1.43 7.51
CA GLU A 49 -17.45 -2.46 8.54
C GLU A 49 -16.69 -3.76 8.28
N ALA A 50 -15.75 -3.78 7.33
CA ALA A 50 -15.00 -4.98 6.98
C ALA A 50 -14.23 -5.54 8.19
N GLN A 51 -14.40 -6.82 8.44
CA GLN A 51 -13.67 -7.57 9.47
C GLN A 51 -13.09 -8.85 8.86
N SER A 52 -11.78 -9.04 9.01
CA SER A 52 -11.12 -10.27 8.60
C SER A 52 -11.27 -11.37 9.64
N HIS A 53 -11.11 -12.63 9.20
CA HIS A 53 -11.07 -13.79 10.10
C HIS A 53 -9.94 -13.71 11.14
N ARG A 54 -8.88 -12.96 10.85
CA ARG A 54 -7.75 -12.73 11.76
C ARG A 54 -7.98 -11.55 12.72
N GLY A 55 -9.11 -10.84 12.60
CA GLY A 55 -9.50 -9.74 13.48
C GLY A 55 -9.06 -8.35 13.00
N ALA A 56 -8.56 -8.23 11.77
CA ALA A 56 -8.31 -6.92 11.15
C ALA A 56 -9.64 -6.19 10.89
N ARG A 57 -9.68 -4.86 11.06
CA ARG A 57 -10.94 -4.08 10.99
C ARG A 57 -10.79 -2.80 10.15
N GLY A 58 -11.90 -2.39 9.53
CA GLY A 58 -12.02 -1.10 8.87
C GLY A 58 -11.50 -1.07 7.43
N LEU A 59 -11.46 0.13 6.85
CA LEU A 59 -11.13 0.35 5.45
C LEU A 59 -9.73 -0.14 5.05
N MET A 60 -8.74 0.05 5.91
CA MET A 60 -7.34 -0.34 5.72
C MET A 60 -6.97 -1.63 6.46
N GLN A 61 -7.96 -2.36 7.00
CA GLN A 61 -7.79 -3.64 7.70
C GLN A 61 -6.68 -3.59 8.77
N MET A 62 -6.81 -2.64 9.69
CA MET A 62 -5.85 -2.49 10.78
C MET A 62 -6.05 -3.59 11.82
N MET A 63 -4.95 -4.26 12.21
CA MET A 63 -4.96 -5.17 13.35
C MET A 63 -5.13 -4.39 14.65
N PRO A 64 -5.86 -4.90 15.67
CA PRO A 64 -6.15 -4.14 16.89
C PRO A 64 -4.91 -3.60 17.61
N HIS A 65 -3.84 -4.40 17.69
CA HIS A 65 -2.57 -3.96 18.29
C HIS A 65 -1.94 -2.82 17.50
N THR A 66 -1.90 -2.93 16.17
CA THR A 66 -1.37 -1.88 15.29
C THR A 66 -2.21 -0.62 15.38
N ALA A 67 -3.54 -0.73 15.33
CA ALA A 67 -4.47 0.40 15.45
C ALA A 67 -4.21 1.20 16.73
N LYS A 68 -4.03 0.52 17.86
CA LYS A 68 -3.68 1.14 19.15
C LYS A 68 -2.36 1.91 19.10
N ASN A 69 -1.33 1.36 18.45
CA ASN A 69 -0.03 2.01 18.31
C ASN A 69 -0.10 3.31 17.48
N TYR A 70 -1.13 3.44 16.64
CA TYR A 70 -1.41 4.63 15.83
C TYR A 70 -2.56 5.49 16.40
N GLY A 71 -2.97 5.26 17.66
CA GLY A 71 -3.94 6.10 18.36
C GLY A 71 -5.39 5.92 17.95
N VAL A 72 -5.73 4.85 17.23
CA VAL A 72 -7.11 4.55 16.83
C VAL A 72 -7.92 4.10 18.05
N THR A 73 -9.04 4.78 18.28
CA THR A 73 -10.03 4.47 19.30
C THR A 73 -11.23 3.72 18.73
N ASP A 74 -11.64 4.04 17.50
CA ASP A 74 -12.64 3.29 16.74
C ASP A 74 -12.08 2.85 15.37
N PRO A 75 -11.77 1.55 15.19
CA PRO A 75 -11.25 1.07 13.91
C PRO A 75 -12.29 1.07 12.78
N LEU A 76 -13.57 1.32 13.07
CA LEU A 76 -14.62 1.49 12.06
C LEU A 76 -14.85 2.95 11.68
N ASP A 77 -14.26 3.92 12.39
CA ASP A 77 -14.26 5.30 11.96
C ASP A 77 -13.35 5.47 10.72
N PRO A 78 -13.88 5.94 9.57
CA PRO A 78 -13.09 6.07 8.36
C PRO A 78 -11.89 7.00 8.48
N GLU A 79 -12.01 8.10 9.23
CA GLU A 79 -10.96 9.10 9.38
C GLU A 79 -9.81 8.52 10.21
N GLU A 80 -10.12 7.92 11.36
CA GLU A 80 -9.12 7.28 12.21
C GLU A 80 -8.44 6.11 11.49
N ASN A 81 -9.22 5.24 10.83
CA ASN A 81 -8.70 4.04 10.19
C ASN A 81 -7.80 4.36 8.99
N ILE A 82 -8.22 5.28 8.11
CA ILE A 82 -7.41 5.71 6.97
C ILE A 82 -6.17 6.48 7.45
N SER A 83 -6.31 7.36 8.45
CA SER A 83 -5.17 8.10 9.00
C SER A 83 -4.12 7.17 9.59
N ALA A 84 -4.53 6.16 10.35
CA ALA A 84 -3.61 5.21 10.95
C ALA A 84 -2.90 4.35 9.91
N GLY A 85 -3.62 3.86 8.89
CA GLY A 85 -3.00 3.11 7.79
C GLY A 85 -2.05 3.99 6.95
N ALA A 86 -2.40 5.25 6.69
CA ALA A 86 -1.50 6.20 6.03
C ALA A 86 -0.24 6.47 6.87
N ASN A 87 -0.36 6.67 8.18
CA ASN A 87 0.79 6.85 9.07
C ASN A 87 1.70 5.62 9.10
N LEU A 88 1.13 4.42 9.09
CA LEU A 88 1.88 3.18 8.95
C LEU A 88 2.63 3.16 7.62
N LEU A 89 1.97 3.41 6.49
CA LEU A 89 2.61 3.48 5.17
C LEU A 89 3.75 4.51 5.15
N ASN A 90 3.58 5.68 5.76
CA ASN A 90 4.63 6.69 5.89
C ASN A 90 5.87 6.15 6.63
N SER A 91 5.67 5.38 7.71
CA SER A 91 6.78 4.74 8.42
C SER A 91 7.52 3.72 7.55
N LEU A 92 6.78 2.96 6.71
CA LEU A 92 7.35 1.96 5.82
C LEU A 92 8.15 2.63 4.69
N LEU A 93 7.61 3.70 4.10
CA LEU A 93 8.32 4.53 3.11
C LEU A 93 9.65 5.06 3.67
N LYS A 94 9.63 5.59 4.89
CA LYS A 94 10.86 6.07 5.55
C LYS A 94 11.86 4.95 5.75
N ARG A 95 11.41 3.77 6.18
CA ARG A 95 12.26 2.60 6.42
C ARG A 95 13.00 2.15 5.16
N TYR A 96 12.30 2.04 4.04
CA TYR A 96 12.86 1.48 2.80
C TYR A 96 13.42 2.53 1.83
N SER A 97 13.37 3.82 2.19
CA SER A 97 13.86 4.93 1.37
C SER A 97 15.32 4.82 0.93
N LYS A 98 16.16 4.09 1.69
CA LYS A 98 17.58 3.86 1.37
C LYS A 98 17.85 2.53 0.68
N VAL A 99 16.85 1.66 0.59
CA VAL A 99 16.95 0.35 -0.07
C VAL A 99 16.48 0.49 -1.50
N ALA A 100 15.30 1.07 -1.73
CA ALA A 100 14.70 1.16 -3.03
C ALA A 100 15.47 2.10 -3.99
N ALA A 101 15.63 1.66 -5.25
CA ALA A 101 16.32 2.42 -6.29
C ALA A 101 15.48 3.57 -6.86
N SER A 102 14.15 3.49 -6.76
CA SER A 102 13.23 4.52 -7.26
C SER A 102 12.01 4.69 -6.36
N LYS A 103 11.16 5.68 -6.67
CA LYS A 103 9.88 5.89 -5.99
C LYS A 103 8.91 4.74 -6.26
N GLU A 104 8.90 4.19 -7.49
CA GLU A 104 8.08 3.01 -7.81
C GLU A 104 8.52 1.79 -7.01
N GLU A 105 9.82 1.53 -6.91
CA GLU A 105 10.37 0.43 -6.10
C GLU A 105 10.05 0.61 -4.62
N LEU A 106 10.15 1.85 -4.13
CA LEU A 106 9.84 2.18 -2.74
C LEU A 106 8.38 1.84 -2.39
N PHE A 107 7.45 2.03 -3.32
CA PHE A 107 6.05 1.64 -3.12
C PHE A 107 5.91 0.13 -3.01
N LYS A 108 6.58 -0.65 -3.87
CA LYS A 108 6.53 -2.11 -3.81
C LYS A 108 7.03 -2.63 -2.45
N TYR A 109 8.14 -2.08 -1.94
CA TYR A 109 8.63 -2.41 -0.59
C TYR A 109 7.64 -2.05 0.52
N ALA A 110 7.04 -0.86 0.46
CA ALA A 110 6.05 -0.45 1.46
C ALA A 110 4.81 -1.35 1.43
N LEU A 111 4.30 -1.71 0.25
CA LEU A 111 3.18 -2.65 0.08
C LEU A 111 3.52 -4.04 0.60
N ALA A 112 4.70 -4.55 0.26
CA ALA A 112 5.16 -5.85 0.72
C ALA A 112 5.25 -5.91 2.25
N ALA A 113 5.79 -4.86 2.88
CA ALA A 113 5.91 -4.77 4.34
C ALA A 113 4.58 -4.51 5.03
N TYR A 114 3.64 -3.83 4.38
CA TYR A 114 2.28 -3.65 4.86
C TYR A 114 1.57 -5.01 4.97
N ASN A 115 1.74 -5.88 3.97
CA ASN A 115 1.14 -7.20 3.93
C ASN A 115 1.87 -8.24 4.82
N ALA A 116 3.18 -8.38 4.69
CA ALA A 116 3.96 -9.44 5.33
C ALA A 116 4.50 -9.06 6.72
N GLY A 117 4.51 -7.77 7.03
CA GLY A 117 5.21 -7.21 8.17
C GLY A 117 6.68 -6.90 7.87
N VAL A 118 7.19 -5.87 8.56
CA VAL A 118 8.54 -5.32 8.39
C VAL A 118 9.64 -6.38 8.53
N GLY A 119 9.58 -7.21 9.58
CA GLY A 119 10.64 -8.18 9.83
C GLY A 119 10.76 -9.25 8.73
N ARG A 120 9.66 -9.58 8.04
CA ARG A 120 9.70 -10.52 6.91
C ARG A 120 10.41 -9.91 5.72
N ILE A 121 10.11 -8.67 5.39
CA ILE A 121 10.78 -7.95 4.29
C ILE A 121 12.26 -7.70 4.63
N ASP A 122 12.58 -7.40 5.89
CA ASP A 122 13.97 -7.28 6.33
C ASP A 122 14.77 -8.60 6.25
N ASP A 123 14.14 -9.75 6.51
CA ASP A 123 14.76 -11.07 6.32
C ASP A 123 15.07 -11.31 4.84
N ILE A 124 14.11 -11.02 3.94
CA ILE A 124 14.28 -11.19 2.49
C ILE A 124 15.39 -10.27 1.97
N ILE A 125 15.41 -8.99 2.37
CA ILE A 125 16.45 -8.03 1.97
C ILE A 125 17.83 -8.54 2.40
N ARG A 126 17.98 -8.99 3.66
CA ARG A 126 19.28 -9.50 4.14
C ARG A 126 19.72 -10.77 3.43
N LEU A 127 18.78 -11.65 3.07
CA LEU A 127 19.10 -12.81 2.26
C LEU A 127 19.55 -12.39 0.85
N ALA A 128 18.85 -11.44 0.23
CA ALA A 128 19.23 -10.87 -1.07
C ALA A 128 20.63 -10.23 -1.03
N GLU A 129 20.93 -9.45 0.00
CA GLU A 129 22.28 -8.89 0.23
C GLU A 129 23.34 -9.98 0.36
N LEU A 130 23.07 -11.02 1.15
CA LEU A 130 23.98 -12.17 1.33
C LEU A 130 24.23 -12.91 0.00
N ARG A 131 23.25 -12.91 -0.90
CA ARG A 131 23.33 -13.54 -2.23
C ARG A 131 23.89 -12.60 -3.31
N GLY A 132 24.20 -11.35 -2.97
CA GLY A 132 24.68 -10.35 -3.93
C GLY A 132 23.61 -9.93 -4.96
N VAL A 133 22.33 -10.09 -4.61
CA VAL A 133 21.18 -9.66 -5.41
C VAL A 133 20.98 -8.15 -5.24
N ASP A 134 20.58 -7.48 -6.31
CA ASP A 134 20.24 -6.06 -6.29
C ASP A 134 19.01 -5.80 -5.41
N THR A 135 19.22 -5.18 -4.24
CA THR A 135 18.14 -4.81 -3.33
C THR A 135 17.43 -3.51 -3.71
N GLY A 136 17.94 -2.79 -4.71
CA GLY A 136 17.29 -1.61 -5.28
C GLY A 136 15.94 -1.92 -5.92
N HIS A 137 15.79 -3.13 -6.48
CA HIS A 137 14.65 -3.51 -7.31
C HIS A 137 13.89 -4.69 -6.69
N TRP A 138 12.59 -4.51 -6.49
CA TRP A 138 11.70 -5.50 -5.90
C TRP A 138 11.68 -6.80 -6.68
N GLU A 139 11.67 -6.73 -8.01
CA GLU A 139 11.70 -7.90 -8.90
C GLU A 139 12.94 -8.77 -8.70
N SER A 140 14.08 -8.16 -8.39
CA SER A 140 15.30 -8.89 -8.07
C SER A 140 15.22 -9.53 -6.68
N VAL A 141 14.73 -8.78 -5.69
CA VAL A 141 14.62 -9.29 -4.30
C VAL A 141 13.64 -10.45 -4.18
N ILE A 142 12.58 -10.51 -4.98
CA ILE A 142 11.65 -11.65 -4.90
C ILE A 142 12.26 -12.96 -5.45
N GLU A 143 13.38 -12.91 -6.18
CA GLU A 143 14.06 -14.11 -6.67
C GLU A 143 14.62 -14.98 -5.53
N VAL A 144 14.84 -14.42 -4.34
CA VAL A 144 15.28 -15.20 -3.16
C VAL A 144 14.11 -15.79 -2.35
N ILE A 145 12.86 -15.45 -2.67
CA ILE A 145 11.68 -15.97 -1.94
C ILE A 145 11.54 -17.51 -2.05
N PRO A 146 11.82 -18.17 -3.18
CA PRO A 146 11.83 -19.63 -3.23
C PRO A 146 12.79 -20.27 -2.21
N GLU A 147 13.96 -19.66 -1.98
CA GLU A 147 14.92 -20.11 -0.96
C GLU A 147 14.37 -19.90 0.46
N MET A 148 13.66 -18.79 0.70
CA MET A 148 13.01 -18.51 1.99
C MET A 148 11.99 -19.59 2.42
N ASN A 149 11.48 -20.41 1.50
CA ASN A 149 10.56 -21.51 1.80
C ASN A 149 11.27 -22.78 2.28
N ASP A 150 12.60 -22.85 2.16
CA ASP A 150 13.42 -24.00 2.54
C ASP A 150 14.05 -23.78 3.93
N GLU A 151 14.13 -24.83 4.76
CA GLU A 151 14.71 -24.74 6.10
C GLU A 151 16.22 -24.44 6.09
N SER A 152 16.93 -24.74 4.99
CA SER A 152 18.34 -24.37 4.82
C SER A 152 18.59 -22.87 4.90
N VAL A 153 17.56 -22.03 4.72
CA VAL A 153 17.68 -20.59 4.91
C VAL A 153 18.03 -20.22 6.36
N LEU A 154 17.73 -21.08 7.33
CA LEU A 154 18.08 -20.88 8.74
C LEU A 154 19.59 -20.94 8.96
N ASP A 155 20.31 -21.76 8.19
CA ASP A 155 21.76 -21.93 8.29
C ASP A 155 22.53 -20.67 7.83
N THR A 156 21.87 -19.77 7.12
CA THR A 156 22.45 -18.50 6.69
C THR A 156 22.71 -17.53 7.85
N GLY A 157 22.01 -17.71 8.99
CA GLY A 157 22.07 -16.81 10.14
C GLY A 157 21.47 -15.40 9.92
N VAL A 158 21.09 -15.04 8.69
CA VAL A 158 20.51 -13.73 8.38
C VAL A 158 18.98 -13.73 8.43
N VAL A 159 18.33 -14.88 8.19
CA VAL A 159 16.87 -15.04 8.31
C VAL A 159 16.50 -15.35 9.76
N ARG A 160 15.77 -14.42 10.41
CA ARG A 160 15.50 -14.48 11.86
C ARG A 160 14.10 -14.96 12.22
N LEU A 161 13.12 -14.77 11.34
CA LEU A 161 11.72 -15.13 11.62
C LEU A 161 11.35 -16.53 11.11
N GLY A 162 12.35 -17.30 10.67
CA GLY A 162 12.20 -18.60 10.07
C GLY A 162 11.65 -18.58 8.65
N VAL A 163 11.32 -19.77 8.12
CA VAL A 163 10.86 -19.93 6.74
C VAL A 163 9.65 -19.06 6.41
N PHE A 164 9.57 -18.65 5.15
CA PHE A 164 8.53 -17.76 4.65
C PHE A 164 8.18 -18.10 3.19
N LYS A 165 6.89 -18.34 2.94
CA LYS A 165 6.41 -18.72 1.59
C LYS A 165 6.41 -17.56 0.59
N GLY A 166 6.23 -16.32 1.04
CA GLY A 166 6.25 -15.08 0.24
C GLY A 166 5.21 -14.91 -0.87
N LYS A 167 4.59 -15.98 -1.39
CA LYS A 167 3.65 -15.92 -2.52
C LYS A 167 2.46 -14.99 -2.31
N GLU A 168 1.88 -14.99 -1.09
CA GLU A 168 0.76 -14.09 -0.76
C GLU A 168 1.18 -12.62 -0.86
N THR A 169 2.40 -12.30 -0.46
CA THR A 169 2.95 -10.94 -0.49
C THR A 169 3.26 -10.45 -1.89
N ILE A 170 3.86 -11.31 -2.72
CA ILE A 170 4.07 -11.00 -4.15
C ILE A 170 2.71 -10.71 -4.81
N ASN A 171 1.75 -11.61 -4.65
CA ASN A 171 0.40 -11.44 -5.19
C ASN A 171 -0.27 -10.17 -4.69
N TYR A 172 -0.09 -9.80 -3.42
CA TYR A 172 -0.65 -8.58 -2.85
C TYR A 172 -0.08 -7.34 -3.54
N VAL A 173 1.25 -7.24 -3.68
CA VAL A 173 1.92 -6.12 -4.37
C VAL A 173 1.42 -5.99 -5.81
N GLU A 174 1.44 -7.10 -6.56
CA GLU A 174 0.97 -7.13 -7.96
C GLU A 174 -0.50 -6.73 -8.09
N THR A 175 -1.35 -7.21 -7.18
CA THR A 175 -2.78 -6.91 -7.19
C THR A 175 -3.03 -5.43 -6.91
N VAL A 176 -2.39 -4.84 -5.90
CA VAL A 176 -2.54 -3.42 -5.59
C VAL A 176 -2.09 -2.54 -6.76
N ILE A 177 -0.95 -2.86 -7.39
CA ILE A 177 -0.47 -2.11 -8.57
C ILE A 177 -1.43 -2.25 -9.75
N SER A 178 -1.95 -3.46 -10.00
CA SER A 178 -2.95 -3.70 -11.04
C SER A 178 -4.25 -2.92 -10.78
N VAL A 179 -4.72 -2.89 -9.53
CA VAL A 179 -5.88 -2.09 -9.12
C VAL A 179 -5.59 -0.61 -9.33
N TYR A 180 -4.43 -0.11 -8.89
CA TYR A 180 -4.03 1.29 -9.07
C TYR A 180 -4.06 1.72 -10.54
N GLU A 181 -3.48 0.94 -11.45
CA GLU A 181 -3.52 1.26 -12.88
C GLU A 181 -4.94 1.22 -13.47
N GLN A 182 -5.81 0.34 -12.97
CA GLN A 182 -7.23 0.35 -13.34
C GLN A 182 -7.95 1.59 -12.79
N LEU A 183 -7.67 2.00 -11.55
CA LEU A 183 -8.27 3.17 -10.92
C LEU A 183 -7.90 4.46 -11.66
N LYS A 184 -6.65 4.60 -12.14
CA LYS A 184 -6.22 5.73 -12.99
C LYS A 184 -7.02 5.83 -14.29
N ARG A 185 -7.33 4.69 -14.92
CA ARG A 185 -8.08 4.64 -16.18
C ARG A 185 -9.54 5.04 -15.98
N ILE A 186 -10.18 4.60 -14.91
CA ILE A 186 -11.61 4.85 -14.67
C ILE A 186 -11.85 6.19 -13.95
N CYS A 187 -10.90 6.68 -13.17
CA CYS A 187 -10.95 7.96 -12.47
C CYS A 187 -9.68 8.76 -12.81
N PRO A 188 -9.61 9.33 -14.02
CA PRO A 188 -8.49 10.18 -14.41
C PRO A 188 -8.46 11.43 -13.51
N GLU A 189 -7.28 11.99 -13.30
CA GLU A 189 -7.19 13.30 -12.65
C GLU A 189 -7.86 14.31 -13.58
N GLN A 190 -8.66 15.19 -13.00
CA GLN A 190 -9.12 16.34 -13.75
C GLN A 190 -7.91 17.25 -13.94
N GLU A 191 -7.55 17.52 -15.20
CA GLU A 191 -6.60 18.57 -15.51
C GLU A 191 -7.05 19.82 -14.76
N LYS A 192 -6.17 20.37 -13.91
CA LYS A 192 -6.42 21.68 -13.31
C LYS A 192 -6.59 22.64 -14.47
N HIS A 193 -7.83 23.01 -14.80
CA HIS A 193 -8.07 24.13 -15.69
C HIS A 193 -7.40 25.33 -15.02
N THR A 194 -6.22 25.71 -15.50
CA THR A 194 -5.68 27.05 -15.36
C THR A 194 -6.66 27.98 -16.03
N SER A 195 -7.69 28.39 -15.29
CA SER A 195 -8.52 29.51 -15.65
C SER A 195 -7.66 30.75 -15.42
N SER A 196 -6.92 31.15 -16.46
CA SER A 196 -6.36 32.49 -16.54
C SER A 196 -7.53 33.46 -16.66
N ALA A 197 -8.01 33.95 -15.53
CA ALA A 197 -8.79 35.16 -15.49
C ALA A 197 -7.85 36.32 -15.90
N SER A 198 -7.81 36.63 -17.19
CA SER A 198 -7.46 37.97 -17.66
C SER A 198 -8.77 38.69 -17.96
N GLN A 199 -9.31 39.32 -16.92
CA GLN A 199 -10.27 40.40 -17.10
C GLN A 199 -9.50 41.72 -17.18
N ALA A 200 -9.86 42.48 -18.22
CA ALA A 200 -9.91 43.93 -18.26
C ALA A 200 -8.60 44.72 -18.11
N GLU A 201 -8.12 45.23 -19.25
CA GLU A 201 -7.67 46.62 -19.33
C GLU A 201 -7.95 47.13 -20.75
N MET A 202 -9.06 47.88 -20.88
CA MET A 202 -9.26 48.87 -21.94
C MET A 202 -9.39 50.23 -21.24
N PRO A 203 -8.53 51.20 -21.58
CA PRO A 203 -8.93 52.60 -21.67
C PRO A 203 -9.31 52.97 -23.10
#